data_AF-A0A1H3W4E2-F1
#
_entry.id   AF-A0A1H3W4E2-F1
#
_cell.length_a   1.000
_cell.length_b   1.000
_cell.length_c   1.000
_cell.angle_alpha   90.00
_cell.angle_beta   90.00
_cell.angle_gamma   90.00
#
_symmetry.space_group_name_H-M   'P 1'
#
loop_
_entity.id
_entity.type
_entity.pdbx_description
1 polymer ?
#
loop_
_entity_poly.entity_id
_entity_poly.type
_entity_poly.pdbx_seq_one_letter_code
_entity_poly.pdbx_strand_id
1 'polypeptide(L)'
;MSIDILESQIARFLASEAPEVMSIKGAWGVGKTYAWNKYLVSAKNQKKIALKKYSYVSLFGVNSLADLKFSIFENMVDEQFFGRRPTIETFKENTAHLLKSLGRKTLPIISSSASIDHYHSIISSLSFLSLGKTIICIDDFERKGNSIDAQDILGLITLLKEQKKCKIILILNDESLSKGSSIDYVRLREKVIDTELRFAPTAADCVAIALSDSKVAHLLGKNVIKLGINNIRIIKKIEKLAALLLPHLQSYDGQVLSQALRTISLLTWCYYGQSSDTPDYSFVIGRNSAFGDLDDEVMLSTQQQVWCAVLRGYDNYSVDEFDLQIAKLVENGYVDEEGLQEEAARLNEKILAARSEDSFQEAWRKFHGSFDSDDQEVITCLSDSFKHNAKYISPVNLDGTVRLLRYLGKDKLATKIIDLYLEKRKTEPELFNLEISALPGKIKDPEVIEKFKKKYASLSTKRSLLEICDQILACDSCSDEEEMHMSQASIQEYIELFKSQKGQKLSQYVDLCLKFRRLGGTTEQQEFISEKSTEALKMIGRESRLNASRVRRFGIKVE
;
A
#
# COMPACT_ATOMS: atom_id res chain seq x y z
N MET A 1 11.02 27.23 3.42
CA MET A 1 12.28 27.71 2.82
C MET A 1 12.25 27.25 1.38
N SER A 2 12.49 28.13 0.40
CA SER A 2 12.52 27.73 -1.01
C SER A 2 13.74 26.85 -1.32
N ILE A 3 13.64 26.01 -2.34
CA ILE A 3 14.73 25.16 -2.82
C ILE A 3 15.97 26.01 -3.19
N ASP A 4 15.77 27.22 -3.72
CA ASP A 4 16.86 28.14 -4.09
C ASP A 4 17.70 28.57 -2.88
N ILE A 5 17.06 28.80 -1.72
CA ILE A 5 17.78 29.14 -0.49
C ILE A 5 18.63 27.94 -0.05
N LEU A 6 18.09 26.72 -0.11
CA LEU A 6 18.86 25.51 0.21
C LEU A 6 20.07 25.37 -0.72
N GLU A 7 19.89 25.53 -2.03
CA GLU A 7 20.97 25.45 -3.02
C GLU A 7 22.05 26.50 -2.73
N SER A 8 21.66 27.75 -2.49
CA SER A 8 22.61 28.82 -2.19
C SER A 8 23.41 28.58 -0.91
N GLN A 9 22.79 28.04 0.15
CA GLN A 9 23.46 27.72 1.40
C GLN A 9 24.41 26.53 1.27
N ILE A 10 24.02 25.50 0.52
CA ILE A 10 24.90 24.36 0.22
C ILE A 10 26.08 24.84 -0.64
N ALA A 11 25.85 25.70 -1.63
CA ALA A 11 26.92 26.27 -2.45
C ALA A 11 27.89 27.12 -1.62
N ARG A 12 27.39 27.99 -0.72
CA ARG A 12 28.21 28.74 0.23
C ARG A 12 29.06 27.82 1.09
N PHE A 13 28.45 26.77 1.65
CA PHE A 13 29.14 25.78 2.46
C PHE A 13 30.27 25.13 1.64
N LEU A 14 29.99 24.60 0.45
CA LEU A 14 30.99 23.90 -0.38
C LEU A 14 32.13 24.79 -0.88
N ALA A 15 31.87 26.08 -1.13
CA ALA A 15 32.85 27.02 -1.67
C ALA A 15 33.86 27.57 -0.63
N SER A 16 33.61 27.39 0.66
CA SER A 16 34.47 27.88 1.74
C SER A 16 35.42 26.80 2.26
N GLU A 17 36.69 27.13 2.48
CA GLU A 17 37.66 26.27 3.19
C GLU A 17 37.45 26.24 4.71
N ALA A 18 36.62 27.14 5.26
CA ALA A 18 36.37 27.21 6.69
C ALA A 18 35.72 25.92 7.20
N PRO A 19 36.25 25.31 8.29
CA PRO A 19 35.61 24.18 8.96
C PRO A 19 34.24 24.59 9.47
N GLU A 20 33.24 23.77 9.18
CA GLU A 20 31.85 24.09 9.44
C GLU A 20 31.03 22.81 9.51
N VAL A 21 30.06 22.76 10.42
CA VAL A 21 29.05 21.70 10.51
C VAL A 21 27.71 22.29 10.07
N MET A 22 27.16 21.72 8.99
CA MET A 22 25.84 22.03 8.49
C MET A 22 24.92 20.82 8.68
N SER A 23 23.62 21.05 8.87
CA SER A 23 22.62 19.99 8.85
C SER A 23 21.52 20.26 7.83
N ILE A 24 21.03 19.20 7.20
CA ILE A 24 19.82 19.18 6.37
C ILE A 24 18.81 18.29 7.08
N LYS A 25 17.75 18.89 7.63
CA LYS A 25 16.69 18.18 8.35
C LYS A 25 15.36 18.20 7.58
N GLY A 26 14.54 17.19 7.81
CA GLY A 26 13.19 17.09 7.25
C GLY A 26 12.64 15.67 7.36
N ALA A 27 11.39 15.48 6.96
CA ALA A 27 10.68 14.21 7.09
C ALA A 27 11.32 13.05 6.32
N TRP A 28 10.84 11.82 6.57
CA TRP A 28 11.32 10.63 5.86
C TRP A 28 10.96 10.69 4.38
N GLY A 29 11.89 10.29 3.51
CA GLY A 29 11.60 10.10 2.09
C GLY A 29 11.41 11.37 1.25
N VAL A 30 11.52 12.57 1.82
CA VAL A 30 11.40 13.85 1.08
C VAL A 30 12.57 14.16 0.15
N GLY A 31 13.66 13.38 0.18
CA GLY A 31 14.77 13.49 -0.76
C GLY A 31 15.99 14.28 -0.29
N LYS A 32 16.23 14.43 1.02
CA LYS A 32 17.39 15.15 1.58
C LYS A 32 18.73 14.70 0.97
N THR A 33 19.00 13.39 0.99
CA THR A 33 20.21 12.77 0.42
C THR A 33 20.33 12.99 -1.08
N TYR A 34 19.20 12.94 -1.80
CA TYR A 34 19.18 13.24 -3.23
C TYR A 34 19.55 14.71 -3.49
N ALA A 35 18.93 15.64 -2.75
CA ALA A 35 19.21 17.06 -2.87
C ALA A 35 20.69 17.37 -2.60
N TRP A 36 21.25 16.84 -1.50
CA TRP A 36 22.67 16.98 -1.19
C TRP A 36 23.57 16.49 -2.33
N ASN A 37 23.33 15.27 -2.83
CA ASN A 37 24.14 14.70 -3.91
C ASN A 37 24.01 15.51 -5.21
N LYS A 38 22.81 15.97 -5.55
CA LYS A 38 22.57 16.82 -6.73
C LYS A 38 23.38 18.11 -6.66
N TYR A 39 23.33 18.83 -5.54
CA TYR A 39 24.05 20.09 -5.39
C TYR A 39 25.56 19.89 -5.25
N LEU A 40 26.01 18.80 -4.62
CA LEU A 40 27.42 18.43 -4.58
C LEU A 40 28.00 18.20 -5.99
N VAL A 41 27.29 17.44 -6.84
CA VAL A 41 27.69 17.20 -8.23
C VAL A 41 27.65 18.49 -9.06
N SER A 42 26.61 19.32 -8.87
CA SER A 42 26.51 20.63 -9.53
C SER A 42 27.70 21.54 -9.17
N ALA A 43 28.02 21.66 -7.88
CA ALA A 43 29.14 22.46 -7.40
C ALA A 43 30.49 21.95 -7.91
N LYS A 44 30.68 20.62 -7.98
CA LYS A 44 31.85 20.00 -8.59
C LYS A 44 31.99 20.38 -10.06
N ASN A 45 30.92 20.25 -10.84
CA ASN A 45 30.94 20.57 -12.27
C ASN A 45 31.23 22.07 -12.51
N GLN A 46 30.81 22.93 -11.59
CA GLN A 46 31.12 24.36 -11.59
C GLN A 46 32.49 24.72 -10.99
N LYS A 47 33.27 23.74 -10.51
CA LYS A 47 34.55 23.93 -9.80
C LYS A 47 34.44 24.87 -8.58
N LYS A 48 33.32 24.79 -7.86
CA LYS A 48 33.01 25.63 -6.68
C LYS A 48 33.16 24.87 -5.36
N ILE A 49 34.01 23.84 -5.32
CA ILE A 49 34.27 23.08 -4.10
C ILE A 49 35.69 23.40 -3.63
N ALA A 50 35.80 23.88 -2.40
CA ALA A 50 37.08 24.26 -1.81
C ALA A 50 37.93 23.04 -1.39
N LEU A 51 37.28 22.00 -0.86
CA LEU A 51 37.96 20.79 -0.36
C LEU A 51 37.91 19.66 -1.40
N LYS A 52 39.07 19.04 -1.62
CA LYS A 52 39.26 18.03 -2.70
C LYS A 52 38.88 16.61 -2.33
N LYS A 53 38.53 16.37 -1.06
CA LYS A 53 38.19 15.04 -0.54
C LYS A 53 36.76 15.02 -0.04
N TYR A 54 36.05 13.94 -0.30
CA TYR A 54 34.68 13.70 0.15
C TYR A 54 34.54 12.30 0.71
N SER A 55 33.75 12.14 1.77
CA SER A 55 33.33 10.84 2.28
C SER A 55 31.84 10.87 2.59
N TYR A 56 31.11 9.87 2.12
CA TYR A 56 29.72 9.63 2.51
C TYR A 56 29.65 8.42 3.43
N VAL A 57 28.97 8.56 4.57
CA VAL A 57 28.76 7.48 5.54
C VAL A 57 27.31 7.52 6.04
N SER A 58 26.63 6.37 6.02
CA SER A 58 25.35 6.19 6.72
C SER A 58 25.63 5.61 8.10
N LEU A 59 24.97 6.12 9.15
CA LEU A 59 25.07 5.56 10.50
C LEU A 59 24.23 4.30 10.69
N PHE A 60 23.42 3.93 9.70
CA PHE A 60 22.68 2.68 9.74
C PHE A 60 23.63 1.48 9.70
N GLY A 61 23.62 0.67 10.76
CA GLY A 61 24.50 -0.50 10.91
C GLY A 61 25.89 -0.20 11.48
N VAL A 62 26.18 1.06 11.84
CA VAL A 62 27.43 1.45 12.53
C VAL A 62 27.27 1.20 14.03
N ASN A 63 28.10 0.33 14.60
CA ASN A 63 27.97 -0.15 15.97
C ASN A 63 29.03 0.38 16.93
N SER A 64 30.12 1.00 16.44
CA SER A 64 31.16 1.57 17.30
C SER A 64 31.80 2.83 16.69
N LEU A 65 32.46 3.62 17.54
CA LEU A 65 33.21 4.80 17.10
C LEU A 65 34.37 4.42 16.17
N ALA A 66 34.95 3.24 16.36
CA ALA A 66 35.99 2.70 15.48
C ALA A 66 35.44 2.40 14.08
N ASP A 67 34.26 1.76 14.01
CA ASP A 67 33.58 1.47 12.74
C ASP A 67 33.23 2.76 11.99
N LEU A 68 32.81 3.80 12.70
CA LEU A 68 32.53 5.11 12.10
C LEU A 68 33.80 5.75 11.52
N LYS A 69 34.89 5.79 12.28
CA LYS A 69 36.18 6.32 11.80
C LYS A 69 36.69 5.54 10.59
N PHE A 70 36.56 4.21 10.63
CA PHE A 70 36.94 3.33 9.53
C PHE A 70 36.08 3.59 8.30
N SER A 71 34.75 3.67 8.44
CA SER A 71 33.81 3.95 7.36
C SER A 71 34.07 5.30 6.69
N ILE A 72 34.43 6.34 7.46
CA ILE A 72 34.81 7.65 6.90
C ILE A 72 36.07 7.55 6.03
N PHE A 73 37.04 6.74 6.45
CA PHE A 73 38.26 6.55 5.68
C PHE A 73 38.04 5.67 4.43
N GLU A 74 37.32 4.57 4.59
CA GLU A 74 37.02 3.64 3.51
C GLU A 74 36.25 4.31 2.36
N ASN A 75 35.25 5.12 2.69
CA ASN A 75 34.40 5.80 1.72
C ASN A 75 34.99 7.13 1.21
N MET A 76 36.23 7.46 1.59
CA MET A 76 36.89 8.67 1.15
C MET A 76 37.24 8.60 -0.34
N VAL A 77 36.90 9.64 -1.08
CA VAL A 77 37.20 9.78 -2.50
C VAL A 77 37.75 11.17 -2.81
N ASP A 78 38.58 11.23 -3.86
CA ASP A 78 39.04 12.51 -4.43
C ASP A 78 37.97 13.19 -5.28
N GLU A 79 38.15 14.48 -5.53
CA GLU A 79 37.24 15.40 -6.26
C GLU A 79 36.67 14.78 -7.54
N GLN A 80 37.50 14.09 -8.31
CA GLN A 80 37.12 13.43 -9.56
C GLN A 80 36.01 12.37 -9.41
N PHE A 81 35.77 11.85 -8.20
CA PHE A 81 34.79 10.81 -7.91
C PHE A 81 33.60 11.26 -7.06
N PHE A 82 33.49 12.56 -6.70
CA PHE A 82 32.32 13.03 -5.95
C PHE A 82 31.02 12.67 -6.68
N GLY A 83 30.03 12.19 -5.91
CA GLY A 83 28.74 11.71 -6.40
C GLY A 83 28.70 10.24 -6.84
N ARG A 84 29.83 9.52 -6.82
CA ARG A 84 29.87 8.07 -7.07
C ARG A 84 29.74 7.29 -5.76
N ARG A 85 29.09 6.12 -5.82
CA ARG A 85 29.13 5.16 -4.71
C ARG A 85 30.56 4.57 -4.63
N PRO A 86 31.15 4.47 -3.44
CA PRO A 86 32.47 3.89 -3.26
C PRO A 86 32.49 2.43 -3.72
N THR A 87 33.59 2.01 -4.31
CA THR A 87 33.79 0.63 -4.80
C THR A 87 34.93 -0.03 -4.03
N ILE A 88 35.06 -1.35 -4.18
CA ILE A 88 36.22 -2.12 -3.67
C ILE A 88 37.56 -1.54 -4.20
N GLU A 89 37.54 -0.89 -5.36
CA GLU A 89 38.70 -0.21 -5.93
C GLU A 89 39.07 1.04 -5.12
N THR A 90 38.08 1.82 -4.67
CA THR A 90 38.29 2.94 -3.74
C THR A 90 38.99 2.49 -2.45
N PHE A 91 38.58 1.35 -1.90
CA PHE A 91 39.22 0.75 -0.71
C PHE A 91 40.69 0.37 -0.98
N LYS A 92 40.97 -0.30 -2.10
CA LYS A 92 42.33 -0.71 -2.49
C LYS A 92 43.23 0.50 -2.74
N GLU A 93 42.72 1.54 -3.41
CA GLU A 93 43.46 2.77 -3.70
C GLU A 93 43.82 3.53 -2.43
N ASN A 94 42.85 3.75 -1.53
CA ASN A 94 43.08 4.44 -0.26
C ASN A 94 44.10 3.71 0.62
N THR A 95 43.96 2.38 0.72
CA THR A 95 44.87 1.53 1.50
C THR A 95 46.28 1.49 0.90
N ALA A 96 46.38 1.37 -0.43
CA ALA A 96 47.66 1.37 -1.14
C ALA A 96 48.37 2.73 -1.06
N HIS A 97 47.64 3.85 -1.10
CA HIS A 97 48.22 5.18 -0.95
C HIS A 97 48.78 5.39 0.46
N LEU A 98 48.07 4.94 1.50
CA LEU A 98 48.59 4.94 2.87
C LEU A 98 49.86 4.10 2.99
N LEU A 99 49.85 2.85 2.51
CA LEU A 99 51.01 1.95 2.55
C LEU A 99 52.23 2.54 1.81
N LYS A 100 52.02 3.16 0.64
CA LYS A 100 53.09 3.86 -0.12
C LYS A 100 53.66 5.07 0.62
N SER A 101 52.82 5.82 1.35
CA SER A 101 53.28 6.99 2.12
C SER A 101 54.19 6.61 3.29
N LEU A 102 54.04 5.40 3.82
CA LEU A 102 54.91 4.83 4.87
C LEU A 102 56.22 4.27 4.29
N GLY A 103 56.16 3.67 3.09
CA GLY A 103 57.27 2.92 2.50
C GLY A 103 58.46 3.73 1.98
N ARG A 104 58.40 5.07 1.94
CA ARG A 104 59.52 5.89 1.41
C ARG A 104 60.43 6.55 2.45
N LYS A 105 60.08 6.59 3.74
CA LYS A 105 60.94 7.21 4.77
C LYS A 105 60.99 6.52 6.13
N THR A 106 60.31 5.40 6.34
CA THR A 106 60.37 4.66 7.62
C THR A 106 60.43 3.15 7.40
N LEU A 107 61.63 2.60 7.40
CA LEU A 107 61.91 1.18 7.68
C LEU A 107 62.99 1.20 8.79
N PRO A 108 62.78 0.53 9.94
CA PRO A 108 62.37 -0.87 10.00
C PRO A 108 61.58 -1.27 11.27
N ILE A 109 60.24 -1.35 11.26
CA ILE A 109 59.47 -2.14 12.26
C ILE A 109 58.16 -2.63 11.63
N ILE A 110 58.22 -3.55 10.66
CA ILE A 110 57.09 -4.42 10.35
C ILE A 110 57.69 -5.81 10.12
N SER A 111 57.75 -6.62 11.18
CA SER A 111 58.11 -8.03 11.06
C SER A 111 57.03 -8.74 10.25
N SER A 112 57.44 -9.71 9.46
CA SER A 112 56.62 -10.58 8.61
C SER A 112 55.66 -11.51 9.38
N SER A 113 55.38 -11.21 10.65
CA SER A 113 54.58 -11.99 11.60
C SER A 113 53.37 -11.23 12.15
N ALA A 114 53.04 -10.05 11.64
CA ALA A 114 51.89 -9.28 12.11
C ALA A 114 50.56 -9.98 11.70
N SER A 115 49.77 -10.36 12.70
CA SER A 115 48.40 -10.84 12.53
C SER A 115 47.50 -9.75 11.92
N ILE A 116 46.39 -10.15 11.30
CA ILE A 116 45.42 -9.24 10.64
C ILE A 116 44.96 -8.12 11.59
N ASP A 117 44.82 -8.40 12.89
CA ASP A 117 44.45 -7.43 13.93
C ASP A 117 45.48 -6.31 14.14
N HIS A 118 46.78 -6.60 13.95
CA HIS A 118 47.83 -5.59 14.00
C HIS A 118 47.82 -4.67 12.77
N TYR A 119 47.41 -5.17 11.61
CA TYR A 119 47.19 -4.32 10.44
C TYR A 119 45.98 -3.40 10.63
N HIS A 120 44.87 -3.89 11.20
CA HIS A 120 43.70 -3.05 11.49
C HIS A 120 43.99 -1.91 12.48
N SER A 121 44.77 -2.16 13.54
CA SER A 121 45.14 -1.12 14.52
C SER A 121 46.09 -0.04 13.96
N ILE A 122 47.01 -0.42 13.07
CA ILE A 122 47.90 0.54 12.39
C ILE A 122 47.13 1.32 11.32
N ILE A 123 46.31 0.64 10.51
CA ILE A 123 45.48 1.28 9.48
C ILE A 123 44.47 2.25 10.11
N SER A 124 43.85 1.90 11.23
CA SER A 124 42.92 2.79 11.96
C SER A 124 43.59 4.01 12.59
N SER A 125 44.84 3.89 13.04
CA SER A 125 45.61 5.01 13.59
C SER A 125 46.07 5.97 12.48
N LEU A 126 46.48 5.44 11.32
CA LEU A 126 46.95 6.21 10.17
C LEU A 126 45.82 6.78 9.32
N SER A 127 44.69 6.07 9.23
CA SER A 127 43.49 6.55 8.54
C SER A 127 43.04 7.88 9.14
N PHE A 128 43.02 7.99 10.47
CA PHE A 128 42.65 9.21 11.17
C PHE A 128 43.61 10.38 10.91
N LEU A 129 44.90 10.11 10.67
CA LEU A 129 45.87 11.15 10.25
C LEU A 129 45.56 11.69 8.84
N SER A 130 45.07 10.83 7.95
CA SER A 130 44.76 11.19 6.55
C SER A 130 43.44 11.96 6.34
N LEU A 131 42.59 12.04 7.38
CA LEU A 131 41.26 12.67 7.34
C LEU A 131 41.26 14.21 7.25
N GLY A 132 42.41 14.86 7.12
CA GLY A 132 42.48 16.33 7.07
C GLY A 132 41.76 16.94 5.85
N LYS A 133 41.16 18.13 6.02
CA LYS A 133 40.57 18.95 4.94
C LYS A 133 39.61 18.17 4.02
N THR A 134 38.70 17.41 4.62
CA THR A 134 37.72 16.56 3.92
C THR A 134 36.29 17.03 4.17
N ILE A 135 35.41 16.89 3.18
CA ILE A 135 33.96 17.04 3.33
C ILE A 135 33.37 15.68 3.73
N ILE A 136 32.69 15.60 4.87
CA ILE A 136 32.14 14.36 5.41
C ILE A 136 30.63 14.48 5.49
N CYS A 137 29.91 13.64 4.74
CA CYS A 137 28.47 13.49 4.84
C CYS A 137 28.13 12.32 5.76
N ILE A 138 27.39 12.61 6.83
CA ILE A 138 26.88 11.64 7.78
C ILE A 138 25.35 11.62 7.63
N ASP A 139 24.81 10.50 7.17
CA ASP A 139 23.37 10.29 6.93
C ASP A 139 22.78 9.28 7.94
N ASP A 140 21.45 9.19 8.01
CA ASP A 140 20.69 8.27 8.86
C ASP A 140 21.08 8.35 10.36
N PHE A 141 21.34 9.54 10.91
CA PHE A 141 21.78 9.69 12.30
C PHE A 141 20.81 9.08 13.31
N GLU A 142 19.51 9.22 13.06
CA GLU A 142 18.43 8.63 13.85
C GLU A 142 18.43 7.09 13.84
N ARG A 143 19.23 6.45 12.98
CA ARG A 143 19.35 4.99 12.88
C ARG A 143 20.72 4.46 13.30
N LYS A 144 21.48 5.23 14.09
CA LYS A 144 22.75 4.77 14.69
C LYS A 144 22.54 3.45 15.46
N GLY A 145 23.57 2.60 15.51
CA GLY A 145 23.54 1.38 16.31
C GLY A 145 23.31 1.66 17.80
N ASN A 146 22.68 0.73 18.51
CA ASN A 146 22.38 0.89 19.94
C ASN A 146 23.64 0.94 20.81
N SER A 147 24.76 0.40 20.31
CA SER A 147 26.04 0.30 21.02
C SER A 147 26.95 1.53 20.87
N ILE A 148 26.59 2.52 20.03
CA ILE A 148 27.33 3.78 19.91
C ILE A 148 26.52 4.93 20.51
N ASP A 149 27.10 5.65 21.45
CA ASP A 149 26.45 6.82 22.06
C ASP A 149 26.44 7.99 21.07
N ALA A 150 25.35 8.77 21.06
CA ALA A 150 25.30 9.99 20.27
C ALA A 150 26.40 10.98 20.70
N GLN A 151 26.74 11.06 21.99
CA GLN A 151 27.80 11.90 22.51
C GLN A 151 29.17 11.56 21.90
N ASP A 152 29.46 10.27 21.69
CA ASP A 152 30.72 9.84 21.08
C ASP A 152 30.81 10.31 19.62
N ILE A 153 29.69 10.23 18.89
CA ILE A 153 29.59 10.73 17.51
C ILE A 153 29.78 12.25 17.49
N LEU A 154 29.14 12.98 18.41
CA LEU A 154 29.32 14.43 18.56
C LEU A 154 30.77 14.80 18.86
N GLY A 155 31.41 14.09 19.78
CA GLY A 155 32.82 14.26 20.12
C GLY A 155 33.72 14.09 18.90
N LEU A 156 33.45 13.08 18.06
CA LEU A 156 34.17 12.87 16.82
C LEU A 156 33.93 13.98 15.78
N ILE A 157 32.69 14.45 15.62
CA ILE A 157 32.35 15.55 14.71
C ILE A 157 33.13 16.82 15.11
N THR A 158 33.14 17.17 16.39
CA THR A 158 33.91 18.30 16.92
C THR A 158 35.41 18.13 16.66
N LEU A 159 35.95 16.93 16.91
CA LEU A 159 37.36 16.61 16.65
C LEU A 159 37.73 16.80 15.16
N LEU A 160 36.89 16.32 14.25
CA LEU A 160 37.08 16.43 12.81
C LEU A 160 36.99 17.89 12.32
N LYS A 161 36.02 18.66 12.81
CA LYS A 161 35.89 20.10 12.50
C LYS A 161 37.12 20.86 13.00
N GLU A 162 37.40 20.80 14.29
CA GLU A 162 38.35 21.70 14.95
C GLU A 162 39.81 21.33 14.65
N GLN A 163 40.15 20.03 14.73
CA GLN A 163 41.54 19.57 14.60
C GLN A 163 41.91 19.15 13.18
N LYS A 164 40.98 18.55 12.43
CA LYS A 164 41.23 18.08 11.05
C LYS A 164 40.82 19.08 9.99
N LYS A 165 40.20 20.20 10.38
CA LYS A 165 39.71 21.24 9.47
C LYS A 165 38.75 20.67 8.42
N CYS A 166 37.92 19.71 8.85
CA CYS A 166 36.91 19.10 8.00
C CYS A 166 35.64 19.94 7.95
N LYS A 167 34.89 19.74 6.88
CA LYS A 167 33.51 20.21 6.74
C LYS A 167 32.58 19.03 6.91
N ILE A 168 31.50 19.20 7.67
CA ILE A 168 30.62 18.09 8.02
C ILE A 168 29.19 18.47 7.65
N ILE A 169 28.52 17.58 6.94
CA ILE A 169 27.09 17.68 6.65
C ILE A 169 26.35 16.54 7.31
N LEU A 170 25.36 16.87 8.12
CA LEU A 170 24.48 15.92 8.78
C LEU A 170 23.14 15.87 8.05
N ILE A 171 22.69 14.70 7.63
CA ILE A 171 21.35 14.51 7.07
C ILE A 171 20.50 13.83 8.15
N LEU A 172 19.42 14.51 8.55
CA LEU A 172 18.68 14.20 9.77
C LEU A 172 17.18 14.08 9.51
N ASN A 173 16.52 13.22 10.28
CA ASN A 173 15.07 13.19 10.38
C ASN A 173 14.54 13.90 11.63
N ASP A 174 13.84 15.02 11.47
CA ASP A 174 13.33 15.82 12.59
C ASP A 174 12.09 15.22 13.29
N GLU A 175 11.25 14.48 12.57
CA GLU A 175 10.07 13.80 13.15
C GLU A 175 10.46 12.61 14.03
N SER A 176 11.44 11.81 13.59
CA SER A 176 11.92 10.65 14.34
C SER A 176 12.65 11.06 15.62
N LEU A 177 13.41 12.16 15.56
CA LEU A 177 14.20 12.66 16.69
C LEU A 177 13.35 13.38 17.75
N SER A 178 12.15 13.87 17.38
CA SER A 178 11.23 14.57 18.29
C SER A 178 10.28 13.64 19.06
N LYS A 179 9.87 12.50 18.50
CA LYS A 179 8.97 11.54 19.19
C LYS A 179 9.61 10.76 20.33
N GLY A 180 10.94 10.68 20.38
CA GLY A 180 11.69 10.01 21.44
C GLY A 180 12.70 10.94 22.07
N SER A 181 12.24 11.96 22.82
CA SER A 181 12.99 12.75 23.81
C SER A 181 14.51 12.83 23.59
N SER A 182 14.98 13.19 22.38
CA SER A 182 16.40 13.07 22.10
C SER A 182 17.13 14.30 22.64
N ILE A 183 17.43 14.25 23.94
CA ILE A 183 18.49 15.04 24.59
C ILE A 183 19.72 15.16 23.68
N ASP A 184 19.98 14.12 22.88
CA ASP A 184 21.02 14.07 21.87
C ASP A 184 20.84 15.04 20.70
N TYR A 185 19.63 15.20 20.13
CA TYR A 185 19.39 16.17 19.05
C TYR A 185 19.47 17.62 19.55
N VAL A 186 18.94 17.89 20.75
CA VAL A 186 19.05 19.22 21.37
C VAL A 186 20.52 19.59 21.59
N ARG A 187 21.32 18.65 22.13
CA ARG A 187 22.77 18.83 22.31
C ARG A 187 23.52 18.98 20.98
N LEU A 188 23.18 18.18 19.96
CA LEU A 188 23.73 18.26 18.61
C LEU A 188 23.50 19.64 18.01
N ARG A 189 22.29 20.18 18.15
CA ARG A 189 21.89 21.51 17.66
C ARG A 189 22.57 22.65 18.41
N GLU A 190 22.70 22.55 19.73
CA GLU A 190 23.30 23.61 20.56
C GLU A 190 24.83 23.68 20.43
N LYS A 191 25.50 22.53 20.42
CA LYS A 191 26.97 22.47 20.59
C LYS A 191 27.76 22.26 19.32
N VAL A 192 27.16 21.67 18.28
CA VAL A 192 27.91 21.14 17.14
C VAL A 192 27.46 21.72 15.80
N ILE A 193 26.16 21.89 15.55
CA ILE A 193 25.66 22.41 14.28
C ILE A 193 25.83 23.94 14.21
N ASP A 194 26.56 24.42 13.19
CA ASP A 194 26.72 25.85 12.92
C ASP A 194 25.57 26.40 12.05
N THR A 195 25.11 25.61 11.07
CA THR A 195 24.03 26.00 10.15
C THR A 195 22.99 24.88 10.03
N GLU A 196 21.72 25.20 10.24
CA GLU A 196 20.62 24.24 10.15
C GLU A 196 19.66 24.59 9.01
N LEU A 197 19.53 23.70 8.03
CA LEU A 197 18.66 23.87 6.86
C LEU A 197 17.48 22.91 6.93
N ARG A 198 16.25 23.45 6.87
CA ARG A 198 15.04 22.63 6.80
C ARG A 198 14.67 22.37 5.33
N PHE A 199 14.72 21.10 4.94
CA PHE A 199 14.28 20.64 3.63
C PHE A 199 12.84 20.11 3.67
N ALA A 200 11.94 20.90 3.12
CA ALA A 200 10.51 20.60 3.03
C ALA A 200 10.02 20.93 1.60
N PRO A 201 10.34 20.08 0.61
CA PRO A 201 9.90 20.29 -0.77
C PRO A 201 8.38 20.19 -0.89
N THR A 202 7.82 20.90 -1.87
CA THR A 202 6.40 20.77 -2.22
C THR A 202 6.16 19.46 -2.99
N ALA A 203 4.90 19.04 -3.11
CA ALA A 203 4.54 17.89 -3.95
C ALA A 203 5.00 18.08 -5.42
N ALA A 204 4.92 19.31 -5.94
CA ALA A 204 5.39 19.64 -7.28
C ALA A 204 6.91 19.47 -7.43
N ASP A 205 7.68 19.92 -6.44
CA ASP A 205 9.14 19.71 -6.41
C ASP A 205 9.47 18.21 -6.39
N CYS A 206 8.75 17.44 -5.57
CA CYS A 206 8.94 16.00 -5.46
C CYS A 206 8.58 15.27 -6.76
N VAL A 207 7.53 15.70 -7.48
CA VAL A 207 7.19 15.19 -8.82
C VAL A 207 8.32 15.46 -9.81
N ALA A 208 8.84 16.69 -9.86
CA ALA A 208 9.93 17.05 -10.76
C ALA A 208 11.23 16.27 -10.48
N ILE A 209 11.45 15.85 -9.23
CA ILE A 209 12.59 15.01 -8.84
C ILE A 209 12.33 13.53 -9.14
N ALA A 210 11.12 13.05 -8.85
CA ALA A 210 10.82 11.64 -8.84
C ALA A 210 10.42 11.11 -10.22
N LEU A 211 9.55 11.80 -10.95
CA LEU A 211 8.95 11.26 -12.16
C LEU A 211 9.73 11.66 -13.41
N SER A 212 9.77 10.75 -14.39
CA SER A 212 10.37 10.99 -15.70
C SER A 212 9.44 11.78 -16.64
N ASP A 213 9.96 12.33 -17.74
CA ASP A 213 9.13 13.05 -18.72
C ASP A 213 8.40 12.06 -19.65
N SER A 214 7.20 11.64 -19.24
CA SER A 214 6.31 10.78 -20.05
C SER A 214 4.84 11.15 -19.82
N LYS A 215 3.96 10.82 -20.78
CA LYS A 215 2.52 11.10 -20.66
C LYS A 215 1.90 10.51 -19.37
N VAL A 216 2.28 9.27 -19.03
CA VAL A 216 1.82 8.59 -17.80
C VAL A 216 2.35 9.30 -16.56
N ALA A 217 3.63 9.69 -16.57
CA ALA A 217 4.23 10.43 -15.48
C ALA A 217 3.58 11.80 -15.24
N HIS A 218 3.16 12.50 -16.30
CA HIS A 218 2.38 13.74 -16.18
C HIS A 218 1.02 13.53 -15.51
N LEU A 219 0.32 12.43 -15.85
CA LEU A 219 -0.96 12.07 -15.21
C LEU A 219 -0.76 11.70 -13.73
N LEU A 220 0.23 10.87 -13.43
CA LEU A 220 0.61 10.55 -12.05
C LEU A 220 1.00 11.80 -11.28
N GLY A 221 1.79 12.69 -11.88
CA GLY A 221 2.23 13.95 -11.28
C GLY A 221 1.06 14.84 -10.87
N LYS A 222 0.02 14.96 -11.71
CA LYS A 222 -1.21 15.70 -11.35
C LYS A 222 -1.90 15.11 -10.12
N ASN A 223 -2.03 13.79 -10.06
CA ASN A 223 -2.64 13.10 -8.92
C ASN A 223 -1.81 13.27 -7.64
N VAL A 224 -0.49 13.10 -7.73
CA VAL A 224 0.46 13.29 -6.62
C VAL A 224 0.41 14.71 -6.07
N ILE A 225 0.34 15.72 -6.94
CA ILE A 225 0.21 17.14 -6.54
C ILE A 225 -1.13 17.39 -5.86
N LYS A 226 -2.24 16.87 -6.43
CA LYS A 226 -3.59 17.03 -5.89
C LYS A 226 -3.73 16.39 -4.49
N LEU A 227 -3.06 15.26 -4.26
CA LEU A 227 -2.99 14.58 -2.97
C LEU A 227 -1.97 15.20 -1.99
N GLY A 228 -1.14 16.15 -2.44
CA GLY A 228 -0.12 16.78 -1.59
C GLY A 228 1.03 15.86 -1.19
N ILE A 229 1.28 14.78 -1.93
CA ILE A 229 2.29 13.78 -1.57
C ILE A 229 3.70 14.36 -1.77
N ASN A 230 4.43 14.52 -0.68
CA ASN A 230 5.79 15.08 -0.66
C ASN A 230 6.88 14.03 -0.36
N ASN A 231 6.55 12.74 -0.40
CA ASN A 231 7.49 11.65 -0.15
C ASN A 231 7.89 10.96 -1.47
N ILE A 232 9.14 11.19 -1.92
CA ILE A 232 9.68 10.66 -3.17
C ILE A 232 9.70 9.13 -3.20
N ARG A 233 9.88 8.47 -2.05
CA ARG A 233 9.85 6.99 -2.00
C ARG A 233 8.44 6.45 -2.30
N ILE A 234 7.40 7.13 -1.82
CA ILE A 234 6.00 6.79 -2.12
C ILE A 234 5.72 7.08 -3.61
N ILE A 235 6.14 8.23 -4.13
CA ILE A 235 5.97 8.58 -5.55
C ILE A 235 6.64 7.53 -6.46
N LYS A 236 7.85 7.06 -6.11
CA LYS A 236 8.53 5.98 -6.83
C LYS A 236 7.83 4.63 -6.74
N LYS A 237 7.16 4.33 -5.62
CA LYS A 237 6.30 3.15 -5.51
C LYS A 237 5.06 3.28 -6.41
N ILE A 238 4.43 4.46 -6.43
CA ILE A 238 3.31 4.76 -7.33
C ILE A 238 3.73 4.56 -8.79
N GLU A 239 4.87 5.14 -9.22
CA GLU A 239 5.40 4.98 -10.58
C GLU A 239 5.63 3.50 -10.92
N LYS A 240 6.24 2.74 -10.00
CA LYS A 240 6.51 1.31 -10.20
C LYS A 240 5.23 0.49 -10.32
N LEU A 241 4.25 0.69 -9.44
CA LEU A 241 2.99 -0.06 -9.48
C LEU A 241 2.14 0.34 -10.69
N ALA A 242 2.11 1.63 -11.04
CA ALA A 242 1.43 2.11 -12.24
C ALA A 242 2.03 1.49 -13.51
N ALA A 243 3.35 1.31 -13.57
CA ALA A 243 4.01 0.65 -14.71
C ALA A 243 3.57 -0.81 -14.88
N LEU A 244 3.17 -1.51 -13.82
CA LEU A 244 2.61 -2.86 -13.89
C LEU A 244 1.20 -2.88 -14.48
N LEU A 245 0.41 -1.81 -14.31
CA LEU A 245 -0.93 -1.71 -14.88
C LEU A 245 -0.91 -1.38 -16.38
N LEU A 246 0.11 -0.66 -16.85
CA LEU A 246 0.14 -0.13 -18.23
C LEU A 246 -0.09 -1.21 -19.30
N PRO A 247 0.60 -2.36 -19.32
CA PRO A 247 0.45 -3.36 -20.38
C PRO A 247 -0.97 -3.90 -20.50
N HIS A 248 -1.70 -4.01 -19.39
CA HIS A 248 -3.05 -4.58 -19.34
C HIS A 248 -4.14 -3.57 -19.71
N LEU A 249 -3.82 -2.27 -19.69
CA LEU A 249 -4.81 -1.20 -19.89
C LEU A 249 -4.67 -0.44 -21.22
N GLN A 250 -3.68 -0.77 -22.06
CA GLN A 250 -3.42 -0.01 -23.30
C GLN A 250 -4.53 -0.14 -24.35
N SER A 251 -5.27 -1.25 -24.33
CA SER A 251 -6.36 -1.56 -25.28
C SER A 251 -7.68 -0.89 -24.94
N TYR A 252 -7.84 -0.35 -23.72
CA TYR A 252 -9.07 0.28 -23.26
C TYR A 252 -9.04 1.80 -23.47
N ASP A 253 -10.18 2.43 -23.22
CA ASP A 253 -10.31 3.87 -23.27
C ASP A 253 -9.37 4.57 -22.27
N GLY A 254 -8.84 5.74 -22.64
CA GLY A 254 -7.92 6.52 -21.80
C GLY A 254 -8.49 6.91 -20.43
N GLN A 255 -9.82 6.94 -20.27
CA GLN A 255 -10.46 7.14 -18.96
C GLN A 255 -10.26 5.97 -18.00
N VAL A 256 -10.19 4.72 -18.49
CA VAL A 256 -9.87 3.53 -17.67
C VAL A 256 -8.46 3.69 -17.09
N LEU A 257 -7.49 4.04 -17.93
CA LEU A 257 -6.14 4.31 -17.48
C LEU A 257 -6.10 5.50 -16.52
N SER A 258 -6.85 6.56 -16.78
CA SER A 258 -6.91 7.73 -15.89
C SER A 258 -7.47 7.37 -14.51
N GLN A 259 -8.52 6.55 -14.43
CA GLN A 259 -9.05 6.03 -13.17
C GLN A 259 -8.02 5.16 -12.48
N ALA A 260 -7.38 4.24 -13.20
CA ALA A 260 -6.36 3.36 -12.62
C ALA A 260 -5.19 4.13 -12.01
N LEU A 261 -4.68 5.15 -12.72
CA LEU A 261 -3.60 6.02 -12.24
C LEU A 261 -4.03 6.89 -11.05
N ARG A 262 -5.30 7.29 -11.00
CA ARG A 262 -5.89 8.04 -9.88
C ARG A 262 -5.97 7.17 -8.63
N THR A 263 -6.51 5.97 -8.78
CA THR A 263 -6.70 4.97 -7.73
C THR A 263 -5.37 4.49 -7.16
N ILE A 264 -4.43 4.06 -8.02
CA ILE A 264 -3.11 3.59 -7.56
C ILE A 264 -2.34 4.68 -6.80
N SER A 265 -2.49 5.96 -7.19
CA SER A 265 -1.84 7.08 -6.50
C SER A 265 -2.37 7.25 -5.07
N LEU A 266 -3.70 7.22 -4.90
CA LEU A 266 -4.35 7.35 -3.59
C LEU A 266 -4.06 6.13 -2.72
N LEU A 267 -4.35 4.92 -3.20
CA LEU A 267 -4.24 3.70 -2.40
C LEU A 267 -2.79 3.40 -1.99
N THR A 268 -1.81 3.64 -2.87
CA THR A 268 -0.40 3.49 -2.51
C THR A 268 0.02 4.52 -1.45
N TRP A 269 -0.51 5.74 -1.51
CA TRP A 269 -0.24 6.74 -0.48
C TRP A 269 -0.87 6.34 0.86
N CYS A 270 -2.13 5.90 0.88
CA CYS A 270 -2.80 5.43 2.10
C CYS A 270 -2.10 4.21 2.71
N TYR A 271 -1.60 3.29 1.88
CA TYR A 271 -0.96 2.06 2.35
C TYR A 271 0.46 2.28 2.92
N TYR A 272 1.26 3.15 2.29
CA TYR A 272 2.66 3.37 2.67
C TYR A 272 2.91 4.67 3.45
N GLY A 273 1.94 5.58 3.47
CA GLY A 273 2.03 6.84 4.19
C GLY A 273 1.94 6.64 5.70
N GLN A 274 2.63 7.49 6.45
CA GLN A 274 2.71 7.41 7.91
C GLN A 274 2.37 8.75 8.59
N SER A 275 1.86 9.73 7.84
CA SER A 275 1.44 11.02 8.39
C SER A 275 0.01 10.92 8.93
N SER A 276 -0.31 11.74 9.93
CA SER A 276 -1.68 11.89 10.43
C SER A 276 -2.67 12.25 9.33
N ASP A 277 -2.23 13.05 8.36
CA ASP A 277 -3.09 13.59 7.30
C ASP A 277 -3.32 12.56 6.16
N THR A 278 -2.57 11.45 6.17
CA THR A 278 -2.79 10.34 5.25
C THR A 278 -4.06 9.58 5.68
N PRO A 279 -5.05 9.39 4.79
CA PRO A 279 -6.21 8.55 5.09
C PRO A 279 -5.80 7.12 5.41
N ASP A 280 -6.45 6.52 6.41
CA ASP A 280 -6.28 5.10 6.69
C ASP A 280 -6.72 4.27 5.47
N TYR A 281 -5.92 3.27 5.13
CA TYR A 281 -6.16 2.43 3.96
C TYR A 281 -7.48 1.68 4.05
N SER A 282 -7.77 1.06 5.19
CA SER A 282 -9.01 0.30 5.40
C SER A 282 -10.24 1.21 5.38
N PHE A 283 -10.10 2.43 5.89
CA PHE A 283 -11.16 3.45 5.81
C PHE A 283 -11.49 3.81 4.36
N VAL A 284 -10.49 3.99 3.50
CA VAL A 284 -10.70 4.29 2.06
C VAL A 284 -11.31 3.10 1.34
N ILE A 285 -10.80 1.88 1.57
CA ILE A 285 -11.33 0.63 0.99
C ILE A 285 -12.74 0.30 1.48
N GLY A 286 -13.16 0.81 2.64
CA GLY A 286 -14.54 0.65 3.12
C GLY A 286 -15.54 1.64 2.50
N ARG A 287 -15.07 2.70 1.81
CA ARG A 287 -15.92 3.77 1.26
C ARG A 287 -16.38 3.43 -0.16
N ASN A 288 -17.33 2.51 -0.21
CA ASN A 288 -17.78 1.89 -1.47
C ASN A 288 -19.04 2.53 -2.05
N SER A 289 -19.64 3.45 -1.29
CA SER A 289 -20.79 4.23 -1.71
C SER A 289 -20.43 5.70 -1.68
N ALA A 290 -20.78 6.40 -2.76
CA ALA A 290 -20.74 7.86 -2.80
C ALA A 290 -21.71 8.49 -1.75
N PHE A 291 -22.63 7.69 -1.20
CA PHE A 291 -23.62 8.05 -0.18
C PHE A 291 -23.31 7.48 1.21
N GLY A 292 -22.07 7.06 1.49
CA GLY A 292 -21.68 6.58 2.82
C GLY A 292 -21.86 7.63 3.93
N ASP A 293 -21.86 8.91 3.56
CA ASP A 293 -22.04 10.03 4.50
C ASP A 293 -23.50 10.23 4.96
N LEU A 294 -24.49 9.52 4.39
CA LEU A 294 -25.90 9.53 4.82
C LEU A 294 -26.19 8.59 6.00
N ASP A 295 -25.19 7.86 6.48
CA ASP A 295 -25.36 7.00 7.65
C ASP A 295 -25.29 7.84 8.94
N ASP A 296 -26.45 8.27 9.43
CA ASP A 296 -26.64 9.14 10.61
C ASP A 296 -26.05 8.61 11.94
N GLU A 297 -25.51 7.38 11.98
CA GLU A 297 -25.09 6.72 13.23
C GLU A 297 -23.58 6.77 13.55
N VAL A 298 -22.71 7.23 12.64
CA VAL A 298 -21.26 7.23 12.89
C VAL A 298 -20.75 8.65 13.16
N MET A 299 -20.59 8.98 14.45
CA MET A 299 -19.78 10.13 14.88
C MET A 299 -18.33 9.93 14.40
N LEU A 300 -18.00 10.50 13.24
CA LEU A 300 -16.64 10.49 12.71
C LEU A 300 -15.71 11.24 13.67
N SER A 301 -14.58 10.62 14.00
CA SER A 301 -13.50 11.30 14.73
C SER A 301 -12.98 12.51 13.96
N THR A 302 -12.38 13.48 14.65
CA THR A 302 -11.71 14.63 14.01
C THR A 302 -10.74 14.19 12.91
N GLN A 303 -10.05 13.07 13.13
CA GLN A 303 -9.11 12.51 12.17
C GLN A 303 -9.80 11.96 10.91
N GLN A 304 -10.92 11.26 11.06
CA GLN A 304 -11.72 10.79 9.93
C GLN A 304 -12.35 11.94 9.14
N GLN A 305 -12.71 13.05 9.80
CA GLN A 305 -13.19 14.25 9.12
C GLN A 305 -12.11 14.88 8.22
N VAL A 306 -10.86 14.90 8.67
CA VAL A 306 -9.70 15.32 7.85
C VAL A 306 -9.56 14.40 6.64
N TRP A 307 -9.67 13.08 6.81
CA TRP A 307 -9.62 12.13 5.70
C TRP A 307 -10.77 12.35 4.70
N CYS A 308 -12.00 12.55 5.17
CA CYS A 308 -13.12 12.89 4.29
C CYS A 308 -12.87 14.19 3.53
N ALA A 309 -12.20 15.19 4.13
CA ALA A 309 -11.83 16.42 3.43
C ALA A 309 -10.83 16.16 2.29
N VAL A 310 -9.84 15.29 2.51
CA VAL A 310 -8.89 14.85 1.47
C VAL A 310 -9.63 14.16 0.33
N LEU A 311 -10.53 13.22 0.63
CA LEU A 311 -11.28 12.48 -0.39
C LEU A 311 -12.25 13.37 -1.18
N ARG A 312 -12.91 14.34 -0.52
CA ARG A 312 -13.72 15.37 -1.21
C ARG A 312 -12.88 16.22 -2.16
N GLY A 313 -11.68 16.61 -1.73
CA GLY A 313 -10.71 17.30 -2.57
C GLY A 313 -10.17 16.46 -3.74
N TYR A 314 -10.41 15.15 -3.72
CA TYR A 314 -10.01 14.19 -4.74
C TYR A 314 -11.22 13.63 -5.51
N ASP A 315 -12.12 14.52 -5.94
CA ASP A 315 -13.34 14.25 -6.72
C ASP A 315 -14.34 13.34 -5.99
N ASN A 316 -14.44 13.51 -4.66
CA ASN A 316 -15.27 12.69 -3.77
C ASN A 316 -15.05 11.19 -4.00
N TYR A 317 -13.78 10.78 -4.01
CA TYR A 317 -13.35 9.43 -4.35
C TYR A 317 -14.11 8.34 -3.56
N SER A 318 -14.57 7.32 -4.28
CA SER A 318 -15.20 6.11 -3.78
C SER A 318 -14.61 4.90 -4.51
N VAL A 319 -14.48 3.77 -3.81
CA VAL A 319 -13.92 2.53 -4.38
C VAL A 319 -15.00 1.76 -5.13
N ASP A 320 -14.71 1.36 -6.37
CA ASP A 320 -15.52 0.43 -7.15
C ASP A 320 -14.83 -0.94 -7.35
N GLU A 321 -15.49 -1.85 -8.08
CA GLU A 321 -15.01 -3.22 -8.32
C GLU A 321 -13.68 -3.26 -9.09
N PHE A 322 -13.43 -2.30 -9.99
CA PHE A 322 -12.17 -2.17 -10.71
C PHE A 322 -11.05 -1.66 -9.78
N ASP A 323 -11.37 -0.66 -8.95
CA ASP A 323 -10.44 -0.11 -7.96
C ASP A 323 -9.98 -1.15 -6.93
N LEU A 324 -10.82 -2.14 -6.61
CA LEU A 324 -10.44 -3.27 -5.74
C LEU A 324 -9.35 -4.17 -6.35
N GLN A 325 -9.34 -4.37 -7.67
CA GLN A 325 -8.25 -5.12 -8.31
C GLN A 325 -6.93 -4.37 -8.19
N ILE A 326 -6.99 -3.03 -8.24
CA ILE A 326 -5.83 -2.17 -7.99
C ILE A 326 -5.42 -2.20 -6.51
N ALA A 327 -6.38 -2.28 -5.58
CA ALA A 327 -6.11 -2.46 -4.16
C ALA A 327 -5.31 -3.76 -3.90
N LYS A 328 -5.72 -4.88 -4.51
CA LYS A 328 -4.98 -6.15 -4.46
C LYS A 328 -3.55 -6.01 -5.00
N LEU A 329 -3.34 -5.22 -6.06
CA LEU A 329 -2.00 -4.91 -6.56
C LEU A 329 -1.15 -4.14 -5.53
N VAL A 330 -1.74 -3.17 -4.82
CA VAL A 330 -1.03 -2.42 -3.77
C VAL A 330 -0.62 -3.32 -2.61
N GLU A 331 -1.51 -4.24 -2.21
CA GLU A 331 -1.32 -5.18 -1.10
C GLU A 331 -0.32 -6.28 -1.42
N ASN A 332 -0.44 -6.90 -2.61
CA ASN A 332 0.31 -8.09 -2.98
C ASN A 332 1.56 -7.78 -3.82
N GLY A 333 1.62 -6.61 -4.47
CA GLY A 333 2.73 -6.17 -5.30
C GLY A 333 2.79 -6.80 -6.70
N TYR A 334 1.77 -7.56 -7.11
CA TYR A 334 1.61 -8.13 -8.46
C TYR A 334 0.17 -7.96 -8.97
N VAL A 335 -0.01 -8.05 -10.28
CA VAL A 335 -1.32 -7.92 -10.95
C VAL A 335 -1.97 -9.30 -11.06
N ASP A 336 -3.22 -9.41 -10.61
CA ASP A 336 -4.12 -10.51 -10.99
C ASP A 336 -4.67 -10.19 -12.39
N GLU A 337 -4.06 -10.78 -13.43
CA GLU A 337 -4.33 -10.41 -14.82
C GLU A 337 -5.76 -10.70 -15.24
N GLU A 338 -6.30 -11.87 -14.86
CA GLU A 338 -7.66 -12.29 -15.21
C GLU A 338 -8.68 -11.36 -14.55
N GLY A 339 -8.58 -11.17 -13.23
CA GLY A 339 -9.50 -10.31 -12.48
C GLY A 339 -9.42 -8.84 -12.90
N LEU A 340 -8.22 -8.31 -13.19
CA LEU A 340 -8.06 -6.94 -13.66
C LEU A 340 -8.66 -6.75 -15.06
N GLN A 341 -8.44 -7.68 -16.00
CA GLN A 341 -8.95 -7.56 -17.36
C GLN A 341 -10.47 -7.64 -17.41
N GLU A 342 -11.08 -8.53 -16.63
CA GLU A 342 -12.52 -8.65 -16.53
C GLU A 342 -13.16 -7.33 -16.07
N GLU A 343 -12.69 -6.77 -14.96
CA GLU A 343 -13.24 -5.53 -14.42
C GLU A 343 -12.87 -4.31 -15.27
N ALA A 344 -11.69 -4.29 -15.90
CA ALA A 344 -11.32 -3.25 -16.86
C ALA A 344 -12.24 -3.23 -18.09
N ALA A 345 -12.61 -4.41 -18.62
CA ALA A 345 -13.54 -4.52 -19.73
C ALA A 345 -14.93 -4.00 -19.34
N ARG A 346 -15.44 -4.39 -18.16
CA ARG A 346 -16.72 -3.89 -17.62
C ARG A 346 -16.72 -2.37 -17.45
N LEU A 347 -15.65 -1.81 -16.88
CA LEU A 347 -15.50 -0.36 -16.72
C LEU A 347 -15.42 0.35 -18.08
N ASN A 348 -14.69 -0.23 -19.04
CA ASN A 348 -14.58 0.33 -20.38
C ASN A 348 -15.95 0.37 -21.09
N GLU A 349 -16.73 -0.71 -21.02
CA GLU A 349 -18.10 -0.73 -21.55
C GLU A 349 -18.97 0.34 -20.89
N LYS A 350 -18.86 0.51 -19.57
CA LYS A 350 -19.56 1.57 -18.83
C LYS A 350 -19.16 2.96 -19.31
N ILE A 351 -17.87 3.22 -19.53
CA ILE A 351 -17.38 4.52 -20.03
C ILE A 351 -17.90 4.78 -21.45
N LEU A 352 -17.86 3.77 -22.32
CA LEU A 352 -18.36 3.90 -23.69
C LEU A 352 -19.87 4.14 -23.73
N ALA A 353 -20.63 3.49 -22.85
CA ALA A 353 -22.06 3.73 -22.70
C ALA A 353 -22.37 5.09 -22.04
N ALA A 354 -21.56 5.54 -21.09
CA ALA A 354 -21.71 6.86 -20.46
C ALA A 354 -21.47 8.00 -21.46
N ARG A 355 -20.59 7.82 -22.45
CA ARG A 355 -20.38 8.79 -23.54
C ARG A 355 -21.60 8.97 -24.45
N SER A 356 -22.55 8.04 -24.45
CA SER A 356 -23.84 8.27 -25.10
C SER A 356 -24.82 9.09 -24.27
N GLU A 357 -24.65 9.17 -22.94
CA GLU A 357 -25.59 9.82 -22.01
C GLU A 357 -24.85 10.38 -20.76
N ASP A 358 -24.26 11.58 -20.87
CA ASP A 358 -23.47 12.36 -19.88
C ASP A 358 -24.16 12.66 -18.51
N SER A 359 -25.31 12.05 -18.20
CA SER A 359 -26.22 12.52 -17.16
C SER A 359 -25.84 12.18 -15.71
N PHE A 360 -25.14 11.07 -15.44
CA PHE A 360 -25.01 10.55 -14.06
C PHE A 360 -24.00 11.32 -13.21
N GLN A 361 -22.80 11.55 -13.75
CA GLN A 361 -21.77 12.33 -13.05
C GLN A 361 -22.15 13.81 -12.93
N GLU A 362 -22.89 14.36 -13.91
CA GLU A 362 -23.41 15.72 -13.80
C GLU A 362 -24.46 15.86 -12.69
N ALA A 363 -25.40 14.91 -12.57
CA ALA A 363 -26.34 14.87 -11.46
C ALA A 363 -25.61 14.86 -10.11
N TRP A 364 -24.50 14.13 -10.03
CA TRP A 364 -23.68 14.01 -8.82
C TRP A 364 -22.91 15.29 -8.48
N ARG A 365 -22.33 15.94 -9.49
CA ARG A 365 -21.67 17.23 -9.32
C ARG A 365 -22.65 18.28 -8.82
N LYS A 366 -23.90 18.26 -9.29
CA LYS A 366 -24.96 19.16 -8.81
C LYS A 366 -25.30 18.90 -7.33
N PHE A 367 -25.53 17.64 -6.95
CA PHE A 367 -25.84 17.27 -5.56
C PHE A 367 -24.76 17.69 -4.55
N HIS A 368 -23.47 17.57 -4.90
CA HIS A 368 -22.37 17.96 -4.00
C HIS A 368 -21.88 19.39 -4.17
N GLY A 369 -22.23 20.05 -5.28
CA GLY A 369 -21.70 21.35 -5.67
C GLY A 369 -22.58 22.54 -5.29
N SER A 370 -23.73 22.30 -4.66
CA SER A 370 -24.73 23.32 -4.36
C SER A 370 -25.31 23.15 -2.94
N PHE A 371 -25.63 24.29 -2.31
CA PHE A 371 -26.49 24.36 -1.12
C PHE A 371 -27.82 25.05 -1.45
N ASP A 372 -28.11 25.27 -2.73
CA ASP A 372 -29.37 25.87 -3.18
C ASP A 372 -30.53 24.88 -2.96
N SER A 373 -31.76 25.39 -2.88
CA SER A 373 -32.97 24.56 -2.74
C SER A 373 -33.40 23.97 -4.10
N ASP A 374 -32.59 23.07 -4.65
CA ASP A 374 -32.77 22.45 -5.97
C ASP A 374 -33.23 20.98 -5.93
N ASP A 375 -33.83 20.55 -4.80
CA ASP A 375 -34.23 19.17 -4.52
C ASP A 375 -34.93 18.47 -5.70
N GLN A 376 -35.87 19.14 -6.36
CA GLN A 376 -36.60 18.56 -7.49
C GLN A 376 -35.72 18.37 -8.73
N GLU A 377 -34.79 19.28 -8.99
CA GLU A 377 -33.89 19.21 -10.14
C GLU A 377 -32.89 18.07 -9.94
N VAL A 378 -32.32 17.94 -8.74
CA VAL A 378 -31.42 16.84 -8.39
C VAL A 378 -32.12 15.49 -8.43
N ILE A 379 -33.33 15.39 -7.87
CA ILE A 379 -34.14 14.15 -7.91
C ILE A 379 -34.46 13.75 -9.35
N THR A 380 -34.83 14.72 -10.19
CA THR A 380 -35.15 14.46 -11.61
C THR A 380 -33.92 13.97 -12.35
N CYS A 381 -32.80 14.65 -12.17
CA CYS A 381 -31.53 14.32 -12.82
C CYS A 381 -31.01 12.93 -12.40
N LEU A 382 -31.07 12.60 -11.10
CA LEU A 382 -30.72 11.28 -10.59
C LEU A 382 -31.66 10.19 -11.14
N SER A 383 -32.97 10.42 -11.13
CA SER A 383 -33.94 9.43 -11.60
C SER A 383 -33.83 9.15 -13.10
N ASP A 384 -33.68 10.20 -13.92
CA ASP A 384 -33.55 10.03 -15.37
C ASP A 384 -32.22 9.36 -15.70
N SER A 385 -31.14 9.76 -15.05
CA SER A 385 -29.86 9.09 -15.26
C SER A 385 -29.89 7.60 -14.90
N PHE A 386 -30.58 7.23 -13.81
CA PHE A 386 -30.79 5.83 -13.45
C PHE A 386 -31.59 5.06 -14.51
N LYS A 387 -32.63 5.67 -15.10
CA LYS A 387 -33.44 5.01 -16.15
C LYS A 387 -32.59 4.63 -17.34
N HIS A 388 -31.66 5.49 -17.70
CA HIS A 388 -30.81 5.36 -18.87
C HIS A 388 -29.62 4.41 -18.61
N ASN A 389 -28.98 4.54 -17.44
CA ASN A 389 -27.71 3.87 -17.12
C ASN A 389 -27.79 2.67 -16.17
N ALA A 390 -28.98 2.19 -15.79
CA ALA A 390 -29.15 1.11 -14.78
C ALA A 390 -28.25 -0.13 -14.98
N LYS A 391 -27.94 -0.50 -16.22
CA LYS A 391 -27.06 -1.65 -16.54
C LYS A 391 -25.63 -1.49 -15.99
N TYR A 392 -25.17 -0.26 -15.81
CA TYR A 392 -23.78 0.06 -15.44
C TYR A 392 -23.62 0.62 -14.02
N ILE A 393 -24.72 0.68 -13.27
CA ILE A 393 -24.73 1.15 -11.88
C ILE A 393 -24.45 -0.04 -10.97
N SER A 394 -23.47 0.08 -10.07
CA SER A 394 -23.18 -0.99 -9.10
C SER A 394 -24.31 -1.12 -8.06
N PRO A 395 -24.53 -2.31 -7.47
CA PRO A 395 -25.54 -2.51 -6.43
C PRO A 395 -25.43 -1.54 -5.25
N VAL A 396 -24.21 -1.12 -4.91
CA VAL A 396 -23.93 -0.22 -3.78
C VAL A 396 -24.31 1.23 -4.10
N ASN A 397 -24.16 1.65 -5.35
CA ASN A 397 -24.63 2.96 -5.81
C ASN A 397 -26.16 2.99 -5.99
N LEU A 398 -26.77 1.87 -6.37
CA LEU A 398 -28.23 1.70 -6.31
C LEU A 398 -28.72 1.90 -4.88
N ASP A 399 -28.15 1.17 -3.91
CA ASP A 399 -28.49 1.28 -2.49
C ASP A 399 -28.37 2.72 -1.98
N GLY A 400 -27.23 3.37 -2.24
CA GLY A 400 -27.01 4.75 -1.82
C GLY A 400 -28.02 5.74 -2.42
N THR A 401 -28.38 5.57 -3.69
CA THR A 401 -29.38 6.42 -4.35
C THR A 401 -30.78 6.20 -3.77
N VAL A 402 -31.15 4.94 -3.53
CA VAL A 402 -32.43 4.57 -2.90
C VAL A 402 -32.51 5.19 -1.51
N ARG A 403 -31.45 5.09 -0.69
CA ARG A 403 -31.39 5.69 0.64
C ARG A 403 -31.52 7.21 0.58
N LEU A 404 -30.84 7.89 -0.36
CA LEU A 404 -31.01 9.33 -0.55
C LEU A 404 -32.47 9.68 -0.90
N LEU A 405 -33.09 8.96 -1.84
CA LEU A 405 -34.47 9.23 -2.23
C LEU A 405 -35.45 9.03 -1.08
N ARG A 406 -35.24 8.03 -0.22
CA ARG A 406 -36.04 7.85 0.99
C ARG A 406 -35.82 8.97 2.00
N TYR A 407 -34.57 9.38 2.22
CA TYR A 407 -34.24 10.51 3.07
C TYR A 407 -34.95 11.81 2.62
N LEU A 408 -35.03 12.02 1.30
CA LEU A 408 -35.78 13.13 0.69
C LEU A 408 -37.30 12.92 0.64
N GLY A 409 -37.84 11.88 1.28
CA GLY A 409 -39.29 11.58 1.33
C GLY A 409 -39.89 11.08 0.01
N LYS A 410 -39.09 10.49 -0.88
CA LYS A 410 -39.50 9.99 -2.21
C LYS A 410 -39.55 8.45 -2.28
N ASP A 411 -40.11 7.79 -1.27
CA ASP A 411 -40.17 6.32 -1.18
C ASP A 411 -40.73 5.64 -2.44
N LYS A 412 -41.83 6.17 -3.01
CA LYS A 412 -42.43 5.60 -4.23
C LYS A 412 -41.50 5.63 -5.43
N LEU A 413 -40.62 6.63 -5.52
CA LEU A 413 -39.64 6.73 -6.60
C LEU A 413 -38.48 5.76 -6.35
N ALA A 414 -38.04 5.64 -5.09
CA ALA A 414 -37.01 4.69 -4.68
C ALA A 414 -37.39 3.25 -5.05
N THR A 415 -38.59 2.79 -4.67
CA THR A 415 -39.14 1.47 -5.05
C THR A 415 -39.13 1.27 -6.58
N LYS A 416 -39.56 2.27 -7.36
CA LYS A 416 -39.58 2.19 -8.83
C LYS A 416 -38.19 2.02 -9.44
N ILE A 417 -37.17 2.68 -8.87
CA ILE A 417 -35.79 2.55 -9.35
C ILE A 417 -35.25 1.14 -9.07
N ILE A 418 -35.56 0.56 -7.91
CA ILE A 418 -35.18 -0.83 -7.59
C ILE A 418 -35.79 -1.80 -8.62
N ASP A 419 -37.09 -1.67 -8.90
CA ASP A 419 -37.78 -2.54 -9.86
C ASP A 419 -37.19 -2.42 -11.27
N LEU A 420 -36.91 -1.19 -11.72
CA LEU A 420 -36.30 -0.94 -13.02
C LEU A 420 -34.90 -1.56 -13.13
N TYR A 421 -34.11 -1.48 -12.05
CA TYR A 421 -32.77 -2.07 -11.98
C TYR A 421 -32.82 -3.59 -12.12
N LEU A 422 -33.71 -4.25 -11.36
CA LEU A 422 -33.89 -5.71 -11.40
C LEU A 422 -34.36 -6.21 -12.77
N GLU A 423 -35.23 -5.45 -13.45
CA GLU A 423 -35.69 -5.79 -14.80
C GLU A 423 -34.57 -5.65 -15.84
N LYS A 424 -33.79 -4.57 -15.77
CA LYS A 424 -32.71 -4.31 -16.72
C LYS A 424 -31.51 -5.25 -16.56
N ARG A 425 -31.24 -5.75 -15.36
CA ARG A 425 -30.09 -6.64 -15.07
C ARG A 425 -30.47 -8.08 -14.76
N LYS A 426 -31.68 -8.51 -15.15
CA LYS A 426 -32.21 -9.86 -14.87
C LYS A 426 -31.36 -11.03 -15.41
N THR A 427 -30.47 -10.77 -16.36
CA THR A 427 -29.59 -11.77 -16.99
C THR A 427 -28.28 -11.99 -16.22
N GLU A 428 -28.05 -11.27 -15.13
CA GLU A 428 -26.82 -11.31 -14.33
C GLU A 428 -27.15 -11.86 -12.93
N PRO A 429 -27.37 -13.19 -12.77
CA PRO A 429 -27.84 -13.77 -11.51
C PRO A 429 -26.89 -13.50 -10.34
N GLU A 430 -25.58 -13.61 -10.56
CA GLU A 430 -24.54 -13.39 -9.54
C GLU A 430 -24.54 -11.97 -8.96
N LEU A 431 -25.03 -10.98 -9.72
CA LEU A 431 -25.14 -9.59 -9.25
C LEU A 431 -26.09 -9.45 -8.05
N PHE A 432 -27.09 -10.34 -7.96
CA PHE A 432 -28.08 -10.33 -6.90
C PHE A 432 -27.67 -11.17 -5.68
N ASN A 433 -26.52 -11.85 -5.75
CA ASN A 433 -26.01 -12.64 -4.64
C ASN A 433 -25.41 -11.73 -3.57
N LEU A 434 -26.09 -11.60 -2.44
CA LEU A 434 -25.66 -10.76 -1.31
C LEU A 434 -24.54 -11.38 -0.46
N GLU A 435 -24.15 -12.64 -0.72
CA GLU A 435 -23.20 -13.39 0.11
C GLU A 435 -21.81 -13.56 -0.53
N ILE A 436 -21.62 -13.19 -1.80
CA ILE A 436 -20.28 -13.17 -2.41
C ILE A 436 -19.49 -12.00 -1.87
N SER A 437 -18.24 -12.26 -1.46
CA SER A 437 -17.23 -11.29 -0.99
C SER A 437 -16.90 -10.14 -1.96
N ALA A 438 -17.48 -10.17 -3.16
CA ALA A 438 -17.27 -9.24 -4.26
C ALA A 438 -18.21 -8.02 -4.24
N LEU A 439 -19.22 -7.95 -3.36
CA LEU A 439 -20.00 -6.72 -3.17
C LEU A 439 -19.21 -5.76 -2.27
N PRO A 440 -18.62 -4.68 -2.82
CA PRO A 440 -17.86 -3.75 -2.01
C PRO A 440 -18.89 -2.92 -1.23
N GLY A 441 -19.10 -3.22 0.05
CA GLY A 441 -19.94 -2.42 0.93
C GLY A 441 -21.30 -3.05 1.23
N LYS A 442 -21.72 -2.95 2.49
CA LYS A 442 -23.01 -3.48 2.93
C LYS A 442 -24.13 -2.67 2.26
N ILE A 443 -24.89 -3.31 1.38
CA ILE A 443 -26.23 -2.84 1.00
C ILE A 443 -27.04 -2.77 2.30
N LYS A 444 -27.73 -1.65 2.55
CA LYS A 444 -28.42 -1.36 3.82
C LYS A 444 -29.92 -1.22 3.65
N ASP A 445 -30.39 -0.79 2.50
CA ASP A 445 -31.82 -0.59 2.26
C ASP A 445 -32.56 -1.95 2.36
N PRO A 446 -33.54 -2.08 3.26
CA PRO A 446 -34.25 -3.34 3.48
C PRO A 446 -34.96 -3.85 2.21
N GLU A 447 -35.50 -2.96 1.38
CA GLU A 447 -36.22 -3.34 0.17
C GLU A 447 -35.26 -3.84 -0.92
N VAL A 448 -34.09 -3.22 -1.06
CA VAL A 448 -33.02 -3.70 -1.96
C VAL A 448 -32.58 -5.10 -1.54
N ILE A 449 -32.30 -5.31 -0.25
CA ILE A 449 -31.87 -6.60 0.30
C ILE A 449 -32.92 -7.69 0.02
N GLU A 450 -34.19 -7.42 0.35
CA GLU A 450 -35.27 -8.39 0.17
C GLU A 450 -35.45 -8.77 -1.31
N LYS A 451 -35.50 -7.77 -2.20
CA LYS A 451 -35.70 -8.00 -3.63
C LYS A 451 -34.51 -8.69 -4.29
N PHE A 452 -33.28 -8.39 -3.88
CA PHE A 452 -32.08 -9.08 -4.37
C PHE A 452 -32.10 -10.55 -3.95
N LYS A 453 -32.35 -10.86 -2.67
CA LYS A 453 -32.51 -12.25 -2.20
C LYS A 453 -33.58 -13.01 -2.97
N LYS A 454 -34.75 -12.40 -3.17
CA LYS A 454 -35.87 -13.01 -3.90
C LYS A 454 -35.52 -13.24 -5.37
N LYS A 455 -34.87 -12.29 -6.03
CA LYS A 455 -34.45 -12.40 -7.44
C LYS A 455 -33.37 -13.47 -7.60
N TYR A 456 -32.37 -13.48 -6.73
CA TYR A 456 -31.33 -14.51 -6.71
C TYR A 456 -31.93 -15.91 -6.53
N ALA A 457 -32.78 -16.11 -5.52
CA ALA A 457 -33.46 -17.39 -5.28
C ALA A 457 -34.38 -17.83 -6.44
N SER A 458 -34.87 -16.90 -7.25
CA SER A 458 -35.66 -17.21 -8.45
C SER A 458 -34.82 -17.57 -9.68
N LEU A 459 -33.54 -17.16 -9.68
CA LEU A 459 -32.60 -17.36 -10.79
C LEU A 459 -31.57 -18.46 -10.52
N SER A 460 -31.35 -18.83 -9.25
CA SER A 460 -30.46 -19.92 -8.89
C SER A 460 -31.06 -21.25 -9.35
N THR A 461 -30.44 -21.83 -10.38
CA THR A 461 -30.67 -23.22 -10.75
C THR A 461 -30.30 -24.08 -9.54
N LYS A 462 -31.29 -24.73 -8.91
CA LYS A 462 -31.08 -25.71 -7.84
C LYS A 462 -30.18 -26.84 -8.35
N ARG A 463 -28.86 -26.72 -8.18
CA ARG A 463 -27.93 -27.84 -8.33
C ARG A 463 -28.33 -28.91 -7.32
N SER A 464 -28.35 -30.17 -7.74
CA SER A 464 -28.66 -31.25 -6.81
C SER A 464 -27.50 -31.46 -5.82
N LEU A 465 -27.81 -31.98 -4.63
CA LEU A 465 -26.81 -32.38 -3.62
C LEU A 465 -25.73 -33.32 -4.20
N LEU A 466 -26.09 -34.10 -5.23
CA LEU A 466 -25.20 -35.00 -5.94
C LEU A 466 -24.18 -34.24 -6.80
N GLU A 467 -24.63 -33.26 -7.58
CA GLU A 467 -23.77 -32.44 -8.44
C GLU A 467 -22.75 -31.65 -7.61
N ILE A 468 -23.17 -31.13 -6.46
CA ILE A 468 -22.31 -30.40 -5.52
C ILE A 468 -21.24 -31.33 -4.93
N CYS A 469 -21.64 -32.53 -4.45
CA CYS A 469 -20.69 -33.50 -3.92
C CYS A 469 -19.67 -33.97 -4.98
N ASP A 470 -20.11 -34.24 -6.21
CA ASP A 470 -19.20 -34.63 -7.31
C ASP A 470 -18.21 -33.51 -7.66
N GLN A 471 -18.65 -32.24 -7.65
CA GLN A 471 -17.80 -31.08 -7.92
C GLN A 471 -16.73 -30.88 -6.83
N ILE A 472 -17.13 -30.90 -5.55
CA ILE A 472 -16.19 -30.75 -4.43
C ILE A 472 -15.15 -31.87 -4.43
N LEU A 473 -15.56 -33.11 -4.73
CA LEU A 473 -14.63 -34.24 -4.82
C LEU A 473 -13.69 -34.17 -6.03
N ALA A 474 -14.07 -33.47 -7.10
CA ALA A 474 -13.23 -33.28 -8.29
C ALA A 474 -12.21 -32.15 -8.09
N CYS A 475 -12.57 -31.09 -7.38
CA CYS A 475 -11.77 -29.87 -7.22
C CYS A 475 -11.05 -29.74 -5.88
N ASP A 476 -11.27 -30.67 -4.93
CA ASP A 476 -10.72 -30.70 -3.54
C ASP A 476 -10.79 -29.34 -2.83
N SER A 477 -11.82 -28.56 -3.15
CA SER A 477 -12.12 -27.24 -2.61
C SER A 477 -13.64 -27.07 -2.56
N CYS A 478 -14.12 -26.47 -1.48
CA CYS A 478 -15.54 -26.18 -1.28
C CYS A 478 -15.69 -24.66 -1.17
N SER A 479 -16.54 -24.08 -2.01
CA SER A 479 -16.91 -22.67 -1.92
C SER A 479 -17.96 -22.44 -0.83
N ASP A 480 -18.07 -21.20 -0.33
CA ASP A 480 -19.07 -20.82 0.67
C ASP A 480 -20.52 -21.05 0.17
N GLU A 481 -20.75 -20.93 -1.15
CA GLU A 481 -22.05 -21.21 -1.79
C GLU A 481 -22.43 -22.70 -1.71
N GLU A 482 -21.47 -23.59 -1.96
CA GLU A 482 -21.67 -25.04 -1.90
C GLU A 482 -21.93 -25.49 -0.45
N GLU A 483 -21.22 -24.92 0.52
CA GLU A 483 -21.46 -25.17 1.95
C GLU A 483 -22.86 -24.69 2.36
N MET A 484 -23.26 -23.48 1.96
CA MET A 484 -24.60 -22.96 2.26
C MET A 484 -25.68 -23.87 1.69
N HIS A 485 -25.54 -24.32 0.44
CA HIS A 485 -26.53 -25.18 -0.20
C HIS A 485 -26.61 -26.55 0.49
N MET A 486 -25.48 -27.16 0.82
CA MET A 486 -25.44 -28.41 1.60
C MET A 486 -26.05 -28.21 3.00
N SER A 487 -25.83 -27.07 3.65
CA SER A 487 -26.41 -26.77 4.96
C SER A 487 -27.93 -26.60 4.93
N GLN A 488 -28.49 -26.10 3.82
CA GLN A 488 -29.94 -25.89 3.66
C GLN A 488 -30.70 -27.15 3.27
N ALA A 489 -30.02 -28.16 2.71
CA ALA A 489 -30.64 -29.41 2.33
C ALA A 489 -31.31 -30.12 3.52
N SER A 490 -32.37 -30.87 3.21
CA SER A 490 -33.15 -31.66 4.15
C SER A 490 -32.49 -33.01 4.44
N ILE A 491 -32.83 -33.59 5.58
CA ILE A 491 -32.35 -34.94 5.96
C ILE A 491 -32.78 -35.99 4.92
N GLN A 492 -33.93 -35.81 4.29
CA GLN A 492 -34.43 -36.71 3.26
C GLN A 492 -33.56 -36.69 1.99
N GLU A 493 -33.09 -35.51 1.57
CA GLU A 493 -32.17 -35.38 0.43
C GLU A 493 -30.82 -36.05 0.71
N TYR A 494 -30.32 -35.99 1.95
CA TYR A 494 -29.12 -36.74 2.37
C TYR A 494 -29.35 -38.26 2.36
N ILE A 495 -30.53 -38.74 2.77
CA ILE A 495 -30.88 -40.16 2.69
C ILE A 495 -30.89 -40.63 1.23
N GLU A 496 -31.50 -39.85 0.33
CA GLU A 496 -31.53 -40.14 -1.09
C GLU A 496 -30.13 -40.13 -1.70
N LEU A 497 -29.30 -39.14 -1.36
CA LEU A 497 -27.90 -39.07 -1.76
C LEU A 497 -27.14 -40.34 -1.36
N PHE A 498 -27.15 -40.73 -0.08
CA PHE A 498 -26.40 -41.89 0.39
C PHE A 498 -26.94 -43.22 -0.13
N LYS A 499 -28.26 -43.36 -0.35
CA LYS A 499 -28.85 -44.57 -0.93
C LYS A 499 -28.62 -44.69 -2.42
N SER A 500 -28.46 -43.56 -3.13
CA SER A 500 -28.19 -43.54 -4.57
C SER A 500 -26.78 -44.02 -4.93
N GLN A 501 -25.82 -43.93 -4.00
CA GLN A 501 -24.41 -44.24 -4.24
C GLN A 501 -24.00 -45.64 -3.75
N LYS A 502 -23.02 -46.26 -4.42
CA LYS A 502 -22.48 -47.59 -4.07
C LYS A 502 -20.96 -47.59 -4.13
N GLY A 503 -20.33 -48.54 -3.41
CA GLY A 503 -18.88 -48.75 -3.46
C GLY A 503 -18.07 -47.58 -2.90
N GLN A 504 -17.01 -47.19 -3.59
CA GLN A 504 -16.06 -46.16 -3.14
C GLN A 504 -16.68 -44.75 -3.07
N LYS A 505 -17.55 -44.41 -4.02
CA LYS A 505 -18.25 -43.10 -4.05
C LYS A 505 -19.08 -42.87 -2.79
N LEU A 506 -19.78 -43.89 -2.29
CA LEU A 506 -20.54 -43.79 -1.05
C LEU A 506 -19.64 -43.40 0.15
N SER A 507 -18.48 -44.03 0.27
CA SER A 507 -17.55 -43.70 1.36
C SER A 507 -17.01 -42.27 1.23
N GLN A 508 -16.66 -41.84 0.02
CA GLN A 508 -16.17 -40.47 -0.24
C GLN A 508 -17.21 -39.40 0.12
N TYR A 509 -18.47 -39.61 -0.23
CA TYR A 509 -19.54 -38.65 0.05
C TYR A 509 -19.82 -38.55 1.55
N VAL A 510 -19.86 -39.70 2.24
CA VAL A 510 -20.05 -39.74 3.69
C VAL A 510 -18.88 -39.09 4.42
N ASP A 511 -17.63 -39.37 4.01
CA ASP A 511 -16.46 -38.76 4.62
C ASP A 511 -16.38 -37.26 4.33
N LEU A 512 -16.78 -36.79 3.14
CA LEU A 512 -16.87 -35.37 2.80
C LEU A 512 -17.81 -34.63 3.75
N CYS A 513 -19.04 -35.13 3.91
CA CYS A 513 -20.05 -34.49 4.75
C CYS A 513 -19.69 -34.53 6.26
N LEU A 514 -18.91 -35.52 6.69
CA LEU A 514 -18.47 -35.68 8.07
C LEU A 514 -17.10 -35.03 8.38
N LYS A 515 -16.32 -34.65 7.35
CA LYS A 515 -15.00 -34.00 7.49
C LYS A 515 -15.11 -32.68 8.25
N PHE A 516 -16.20 -31.96 8.03
CA PHE A 516 -16.51 -30.69 8.69
C PHE A 516 -16.54 -30.80 10.22
N ARG A 517 -16.87 -31.96 10.79
CA ARG A 517 -16.83 -32.17 12.26
C ARG A 517 -15.43 -32.40 12.84
N ARG A 518 -14.45 -32.77 12.00
CA ARG A 518 -13.15 -33.31 12.46
C ARG A 518 -12.05 -32.26 12.57
N LEU A 519 -12.26 -31.07 12.00
CA LEU A 519 -11.33 -29.94 12.06
C LEU A 519 -11.93 -28.91 13.01
N GLY A 520 -11.35 -28.76 14.21
CA GLY A 520 -11.86 -27.84 15.23
C GLY A 520 -11.83 -26.40 14.74
N GLY A 521 -13.03 -25.83 14.52
CA GLY A 521 -13.25 -24.49 14.00
C GLY A 521 -14.27 -24.52 12.87
N THR A 522 -15.54 -24.76 13.20
CA THR A 522 -16.63 -24.87 12.22
C THR A 522 -17.48 -23.61 12.17
N THR A 523 -17.79 -23.16 10.95
CA THR A 523 -18.89 -22.21 10.72
C THR A 523 -20.23 -22.85 11.07
N GLU A 524 -21.27 -22.06 11.34
CA GLU A 524 -22.60 -22.57 11.70
C GLU A 524 -23.17 -23.49 10.60
N GLN A 525 -22.87 -23.18 9.33
CA GLN A 525 -23.24 -23.98 8.15
C GLN A 525 -22.60 -25.38 8.18
N GLN A 526 -21.32 -25.48 8.52
CA GLN A 526 -20.58 -26.73 8.58
C GLN A 526 -21.08 -27.66 9.68
N GLU A 527 -21.54 -27.10 10.81
CA GLU A 527 -22.19 -27.86 11.87
C GLU A 527 -23.52 -28.46 11.38
N PHE A 528 -24.37 -27.67 10.73
CA PHE A 528 -25.64 -28.14 10.18
C PHE A 528 -25.47 -29.26 9.14
N ILE A 529 -24.47 -29.18 8.26
CA ILE A 529 -24.15 -30.23 7.29
C ILE A 529 -23.84 -31.55 8.01
N SER A 530 -22.93 -31.50 8.99
CA SER A 530 -22.50 -32.67 9.75
C SER A 530 -23.64 -33.28 10.57
N GLU A 531 -24.47 -32.46 11.21
CA GLU A 531 -25.61 -32.91 12.00
C GLU A 531 -26.67 -33.61 11.15
N LYS A 532 -27.11 -32.96 10.07
CA LYS A 532 -28.12 -33.53 9.15
C LYS A 532 -27.63 -34.80 8.48
N SER A 533 -26.35 -34.85 8.09
CA SER A 533 -25.72 -36.04 7.53
C SER A 533 -25.65 -37.18 8.54
N THR A 534 -25.34 -36.87 9.81
CA THR A 534 -25.30 -37.86 10.90
C THR A 534 -26.69 -38.44 11.17
N GLU A 535 -27.72 -37.60 11.22
CA GLU A 535 -29.10 -38.04 11.43
C GLU A 535 -29.63 -38.88 10.24
N ALA A 536 -29.33 -38.48 9.00
CA ALA A 536 -29.63 -39.29 7.82
C ALA A 536 -29.00 -40.69 7.89
N LEU A 537 -27.73 -40.78 8.31
CA LEU A 537 -27.02 -42.06 8.47
C LEU A 537 -27.60 -42.89 9.63
N LYS A 538 -28.02 -42.28 10.74
CA LYS A 538 -28.74 -42.99 11.81
C LYS A 538 -30.07 -43.56 11.31
N MET A 539 -30.84 -42.79 10.54
CA MET A 539 -32.10 -43.25 9.95
C MET A 539 -31.87 -44.44 9.01
N ILE A 540 -30.88 -44.38 8.11
CA ILE A 540 -30.49 -45.52 7.25
C ILE A 540 -30.04 -46.72 8.09
N GLY A 541 -29.30 -46.48 9.17
CA GLY A 541 -28.80 -47.50 10.08
C GLY A 541 -29.93 -48.27 10.79
N ARG A 542 -31.02 -47.60 11.14
CA ARG A 542 -32.19 -48.19 11.80
C ARG A 542 -33.01 -49.12 10.89
N GLU A 543 -32.79 -49.08 9.58
CA GLU A 543 -33.51 -49.92 8.61
C GLU A 543 -33.14 -51.40 8.71
N SER A 544 -31.91 -51.74 9.11
CA SER A 544 -31.50 -53.14 9.31
C SER A 544 -30.24 -53.24 10.16
N ARG A 545 -30.05 -54.39 10.84
CA ARG A 545 -28.80 -54.70 11.57
C ARG A 545 -27.55 -54.61 10.67
N LEU A 546 -27.69 -54.92 9.39
CA LEU A 546 -26.62 -54.81 8.40
C LEU A 546 -26.27 -53.34 8.12
N ASN A 547 -27.27 -52.47 7.93
CA ASN A 547 -27.04 -51.04 7.73
C ASN A 547 -26.48 -50.38 9.00
N ALA A 548 -26.94 -50.77 10.19
CA ALA A 548 -26.35 -50.33 11.45
C ALA A 548 -24.85 -50.65 11.53
N SER A 549 -24.43 -51.86 11.12
CA SER A 549 -23.02 -52.22 11.04
C SER A 549 -22.25 -51.40 9.99
N ARG A 550 -22.86 -51.15 8.82
CA ARG A 550 -22.26 -50.32 7.75
C ARG A 550 -22.08 -48.86 8.16
N VAL A 551 -23.01 -48.29 8.92
CA VAL A 551 -22.92 -46.89 9.40
C VAL A 551 -21.86 -46.75 10.49
N ARG A 552 -21.70 -47.76 11.36
CA ARG A 552 -20.67 -47.78 12.42
C ARG A 552 -19.24 -47.62 11.90
N ARG A 553 -18.94 -48.04 10.67
CA ARG A 553 -17.61 -47.88 10.07
C ARG A 553 -17.17 -46.41 9.91
N PHE A 554 -18.14 -45.48 9.88
CA PHE A 554 -17.90 -44.04 9.78
C PHE A 554 -17.85 -43.34 11.16
N GLY A 555 -17.86 -44.11 12.26
CA GLY A 555 -17.80 -43.59 13.63
C GLY A 555 -19.15 -43.17 14.24
N ILE A 556 -20.27 -43.48 13.57
CA ILE A 556 -21.61 -43.13 14.03
C ILE A 556 -22.25 -44.33 14.75
N LYS A 557 -22.66 -44.13 16.01
CA LYS A 557 -23.42 -45.13 16.77
C LYS A 557 -24.89 -45.07 16.39
N VAL A 558 -25.42 -46.20 15.96
CA VAL A 558 -26.86 -46.42 15.73
C VAL A 558 -27.36 -47.27 16.90
N GLU A 559 -28.28 -46.69 17.66
CA GLU A 559 -29.03 -47.33 18.75
C GLU A 559 -30.12 -48.27 18.21
#